data_AF-A0A534VB36-F1
#
_entry.id   AF-A0A534VB36-F1
#
_cell.length_a   1.000
_cell.length_b   1.000
_cell.length_c   1.000
_cell.angle_alpha   90.00
_cell.angle_beta   90.00
_cell.angle_gamma   90.00
#
_symmetry.space_group_name_H-M   'P 1'
#
loop_
_entity.id
_entity.type
_entity.pdbx_description
1 polymer ?
#
loop_
_entity_poly.entity_id
_entity_poly.type
_entity_poly.pdbx_seq_one_letter_code
_entity_poly.pdbx_strand_id
1 'polypeptide(L)'
;MDREGLPFNAERNMSYNSRLAQELAKWAETKDKAEEITNALFRAYFVDVKNIGKAEVLSKIAEDHDLPADEATDVLLSRKFKDAVDDDWRRCAAFGVNAVPTFLAGKYLMVGAQPYEELRRLVEHVLKSPPEQTAE
;
A
#
# COMPACT_ATOMS: atom_id res chain seq x y z
N MET A 1 17.18 -4.45 -1.94
CA MET A 1 16.60 -5.19 -3.08
C MET A 1 17.38 -6.48 -3.26
N ASP A 2 18.65 -6.44 -3.67
CA ASP A 2 19.48 -7.65 -3.88
C ASP A 2 19.62 -8.57 -2.66
N ARG A 3 19.87 -7.98 -1.47
CA ARG A 3 19.94 -8.72 -0.21
C ARG A 3 18.64 -9.47 0.16
N GLU A 4 17.51 -8.98 -0.31
CA GLU A 4 16.18 -9.54 -0.04
C GLU A 4 15.67 -10.38 -1.22
N GLY A 5 16.49 -10.57 -2.27
CA GLY A 5 16.10 -11.31 -3.48
C GLY A 5 14.99 -10.66 -4.31
N LEU A 6 14.71 -9.37 -4.08
CA LEU A 6 13.64 -8.66 -4.77
C LEU A 6 14.14 -8.03 -6.07
N PRO A 7 13.45 -8.25 -7.21
CA PRO A 7 13.82 -7.62 -8.46
C PRO A 7 13.66 -6.10 -8.36
N PHE A 8 14.64 -5.36 -8.87
CA PHE A 8 14.59 -3.91 -8.98
C PHE A 8 15.28 -3.47 -10.25
N ASN A 9 14.63 -2.58 -11.00
CA ASN A 9 15.19 -2.08 -12.24
C ASN A 9 16.05 -0.83 -11.98
N ALA A 10 17.36 -0.97 -12.19
CA ALA A 10 18.34 0.10 -11.98
C ALA A 10 18.14 1.31 -12.91
N GLU A 11 17.42 1.15 -14.03
CA GLU A 11 17.12 2.23 -14.97
C GLU A 11 15.98 3.15 -14.50
N ARG A 12 15.27 2.79 -13.43
CA ARG A 12 14.17 3.59 -12.89
C ARG A 12 14.68 4.93 -12.37
N ASN A 13 14.43 6.00 -13.13
CA ASN A 13 14.90 7.36 -12.83
C ASN A 13 13.77 8.38 -12.58
N MET A 14 12.50 7.99 -12.75
CA MET A 14 11.33 8.85 -12.54
C MET A 14 10.48 8.35 -11.37
N SER A 15 9.85 9.30 -10.68
CA SER A 15 8.77 9.01 -9.74
C SER A 15 7.45 9.50 -10.33
N TYR A 16 6.42 8.69 -10.19
CA TYR A 16 5.07 8.99 -10.69
C TYR A 16 4.12 9.19 -9.51
N ASN A 17 3.09 10.01 -9.69
CA ASN A 17 2.05 10.16 -8.69
C ASN A 17 1.30 8.83 -8.54
N SER A 18 1.33 8.24 -7.34
CA SER A 18 0.72 6.94 -7.04
C SER A 18 -0.74 7.04 -6.57
N ARG A 19 -1.36 8.22 -6.59
CA ARG A 19 -2.72 8.41 -6.06
C ARG A 19 -3.74 7.51 -6.74
N LEU A 20 -3.71 7.43 -8.07
CA LEU A 20 -4.61 6.54 -8.82
C LEU A 20 -4.32 5.06 -8.53
N ALA A 21 -3.05 4.69 -8.36
CA ALA A 21 -2.67 3.34 -7.96
C ALA A 21 -3.20 2.98 -6.56
N GLN A 22 -3.17 3.92 -5.60
CA GLN A 22 -3.76 3.73 -4.28
C GLN A 22 -5.28 3.56 -4.35
N GLU A 23 -5.97 4.32 -5.21
CA GLU A 23 -7.40 4.16 -5.43
C GLU A 23 -7.75 2.83 -6.09
N LEU A 24 -6.94 2.35 -7.04
CA LEU A 24 -7.09 1.00 -7.61
C LEU A 24 -6.93 -0.08 -6.54
N ALA A 25 -5.88 0.01 -5.71
CA ALA A 25 -5.64 -0.94 -4.63
C ALA A 25 -6.81 -0.95 -3.64
N LYS A 26 -7.34 0.24 -3.30
CA LYS A 26 -8.52 0.37 -2.42
C LYS A 26 -9.77 -0.27 -3.02
N TRP A 27 -9.98 -0.13 -4.33
CA TRP A 27 -11.07 -0.84 -5.01
C TRP A 27 -10.85 -2.36 -5.03
N ALA A 28 -9.62 -2.82 -5.24
CA ALA A 28 -9.30 -4.24 -5.25
C ALA A 28 -9.56 -4.94 -3.90
N GLU A 29 -9.53 -4.21 -2.77
CA GLU A 29 -10.01 -4.71 -1.47
C GLU A 29 -11.47 -5.16 -1.53
N THR A 30 -12.33 -4.45 -2.28
CA THR A 30 -13.75 -4.80 -2.45
C THR A 30 -14.00 -6.00 -3.37
N LYS A 31 -12.93 -6.50 -3.99
CA LYS A 31 -12.93 -7.62 -4.95
C LYS A 31 -12.15 -8.83 -4.44
N ASP A 32 -11.71 -8.82 -3.19
CA ASP A 32 -10.84 -9.85 -2.60
C ASP A 32 -9.53 -10.05 -3.39
N LYS A 33 -9.01 -8.98 -4.01
CA LYS A 33 -7.80 -8.98 -4.87
C LYS A 33 -6.74 -7.97 -4.41
N ALA A 34 -6.80 -7.53 -3.15
CA ALA A 34 -5.95 -6.46 -2.63
C ALA A 34 -4.45 -6.80 -2.71
N GLU A 35 -4.07 -8.02 -2.34
CA GLU A 35 -2.68 -8.46 -2.33
C GLU A 35 -2.12 -8.57 -3.76
N GLU A 36 -2.87 -9.22 -4.65
CA GLU A 36 -2.47 -9.43 -6.04
C GLU A 36 -2.27 -8.10 -6.77
N ILE A 37 -3.23 -7.18 -6.65
CA ILE A 37 -3.13 -5.86 -7.28
C ILE A 37 -2.00 -5.04 -6.65
N THR A 38 -1.83 -5.06 -5.33
CA THR A 38 -0.74 -4.34 -4.68
C THR A 38 0.64 -4.85 -5.14
N ASN A 39 0.82 -6.16 -5.22
CA ASN A 39 2.05 -6.77 -5.72
C ASN A 39 2.29 -6.44 -7.20
N ALA A 40 1.24 -6.44 -8.02
CA ALA A 40 1.31 -6.06 -9.43
C ALA A 40 1.71 -4.59 -9.60
N LEU A 41 1.17 -3.68 -8.77
CA LEU A 41 1.54 -2.27 -8.76
C LEU A 41 3.00 -2.07 -8.37
N PHE A 42 3.49 -2.78 -7.35
CA PHE A 42 4.91 -2.74 -6.98
C PHE A 42 5.81 -3.22 -8.12
N ARG A 43 5.46 -4.34 -8.76
CA ARG A 43 6.20 -4.83 -9.92
C ARG A 43 6.19 -3.83 -11.07
N ALA A 44 5.02 -3.33 -11.44
CA ALA A 44 4.86 -2.36 -12.52
C ALA A 44 5.73 -1.11 -12.28
N TYR A 45 5.80 -0.64 -11.03
CA TYR A 45 6.56 0.55 -10.67
C TYR A 45 8.07 0.33 -10.51
N PHE A 46 8.48 -0.70 -9.77
CA PHE A 46 9.88 -0.92 -9.37
C PHE A 46 10.67 -1.79 -10.35
N VAL A 47 9.99 -2.62 -11.14
CA VAL A 47 10.63 -3.60 -12.05
C VAL A 47 10.37 -3.22 -13.51
N ASP A 48 9.10 -3.05 -13.87
CA ASP A 48 8.74 -2.85 -15.28
C ASP A 48 8.79 -1.36 -15.71
N VAL A 49 9.11 -0.45 -14.78
CA VAL A 49 9.26 1.01 -15.00
C VAL A 49 8.04 1.63 -15.69
N LYS A 50 6.85 1.14 -15.36
CA LYS A 50 5.57 1.65 -15.89
C LYS A 50 5.12 2.88 -15.10
N ASN A 51 4.48 3.82 -15.80
CA ASN A 51 3.86 4.98 -15.18
C ASN A 51 2.52 4.62 -14.54
N ILE A 52 2.54 4.34 -13.23
CA ILE A 52 1.35 4.01 -12.41
C ILE A 52 0.44 5.22 -12.10
N GLY A 53 0.75 6.40 -12.63
CA GLY A 53 -0.12 7.57 -12.57
C GLY A 53 -1.13 7.64 -13.73
N LYS A 54 -1.16 6.63 -14.61
CA LYS A 54 -1.99 6.57 -15.81
C LYS A 54 -3.11 5.54 -15.68
N ALA A 55 -4.35 5.95 -15.94
CA ALA A 55 -5.50 5.06 -15.82
C ALA A 55 -5.44 3.86 -16.76
N GLU A 56 -4.86 4.03 -17.95
CA GLU A 56 -4.75 2.95 -18.95
C GLU A 56 -3.79 1.85 -18.48
N VAL A 57 -2.67 2.24 -17.85
CA VAL A 57 -1.70 1.31 -17.26
C VAL A 57 -2.33 0.53 -16.11
N LEU A 58 -3.05 1.23 -15.23
CA LEU A 58 -3.70 0.66 -14.06
C LEU A 58 -4.84 -0.29 -14.41
N SER A 59 -5.65 0.07 -15.41
CA SER A 59 -6.75 -0.78 -15.89
C SER A 59 -6.23 -2.05 -16.54
N LYS A 60 -5.09 -1.98 -17.24
CA LYS A 60 -4.44 -3.17 -17.78
C LYS A 60 -3.89 -4.09 -16.67
N ILE A 61 -3.34 -3.51 -15.60
CA ILE A 61 -2.93 -4.29 -14.41
C ILE A 61 -4.11 -5.01 -13.78
N ALA A 62 -5.27 -4.34 -13.68
CA ALA A 62 -6.49 -4.98 -13.18
C ALA A 62 -6.92 -6.16 -14.07
N GLU A 63 -6.94 -5.95 -15.38
CA GLU A 63 -7.28 -7.00 -16.37
C GLU A 63 -6.36 -8.22 -16.28
N ASP A 64 -5.04 -7.99 -16.18
CA ASP A 64 -4.04 -9.07 -16.07
C ASP A 64 -4.18 -9.90 -14.78
N HIS A 65 -4.98 -9.44 -13.82
CA HIS A 65 -5.25 -10.06 -12.52
C HIS A 65 -6.73 -10.43 -12.31
N ASP A 66 -7.45 -10.68 -13.41
CA ASP A 66 -8.84 -11.17 -13.45
C ASP A 66 -9.89 -10.17 -12.93
N LEU A 67 -9.60 -8.86 -12.97
CA LEU A 67 -10.57 -7.80 -12.68
C LEU A 67 -11.07 -7.13 -13.97
N PRO A 68 -12.35 -6.71 -14.05
CA PRO A 68 -12.88 -6.07 -15.26
C PRO A 68 -12.18 -4.73 -15.55
N ALA A 69 -11.57 -4.60 -16.72
CA ALA A 69 -10.82 -3.42 -17.14
C ALA A 69 -11.70 -2.17 -17.26
N ASP A 70 -12.95 -2.34 -17.69
CA ASP A 70 -13.96 -1.30 -17.81
C ASP A 70 -14.39 -0.77 -16.44
N GLU A 71 -14.62 -1.66 -15.47
CA GLU A 71 -14.92 -1.27 -14.09
C GLU A 71 -13.72 -0.55 -13.46
N ALA A 72 -12.50 -1.06 -13.65
CA ALA A 72 -11.28 -0.41 -13.16
C ALA A 72 -11.12 1.00 -13.77
N THR A 73 -11.35 1.13 -15.07
CA THR A 73 -11.29 2.42 -15.78
C THR A 73 -12.32 3.39 -15.20
N ASP A 74 -13.57 2.96 -15.04
CA ASP A 74 -14.62 3.79 -14.46
C ASP A 74 -14.27 4.23 -13.03
N VAL A 75 -13.80 3.32 -12.18
CA VAL A 75 -13.35 3.63 -10.82
C VAL A 75 -12.26 4.70 -10.81
N LEU A 76 -11.27 4.57 -11.70
CA LEU A 76 -10.13 5.48 -11.79
C LEU A 76 -10.50 6.85 -12.34
N LEU A 77 -11.38 6.91 -13.35
CA LEU A 77 -11.81 8.17 -13.97
C LEU A 77 -12.83 8.91 -13.10
N SER A 78 -13.77 8.19 -12.50
CA SER A 78 -14.77 8.75 -11.58
C SER A 78 -14.23 9.00 -10.17
N ARG A 79 -13.01 8.52 -9.87
CA ARG A 79 -12.33 8.70 -8.59
C ARG A 79 -13.16 8.17 -7.41
N LYS A 80 -13.89 7.07 -7.62
CA LYS A 80 -14.83 6.46 -6.65
C LYS A 80 -14.22 6.18 -5.27
N PHE A 81 -12.93 5.85 -5.22
CA PHE A 81 -12.22 5.50 -3.99
C PHE A 81 -11.35 6.64 -3.44
N LYS A 82 -11.45 7.85 -4.01
CA LYS A 82 -10.67 9.01 -3.58
C LYS A 82 -10.87 9.28 -2.09
N ASP A 83 -12.11 9.34 -1.62
CA ASP A 83 -12.39 9.71 -0.24
C ASP A 83 -11.94 8.61 0.73
N ALA A 84 -12.08 7.33 0.36
CA ALA A 84 -11.54 6.23 1.16
C ALA A 84 -10.00 6.31 1.32
N VAL A 85 -9.27 6.71 0.28
CA VAL A 85 -7.82 6.95 0.36
C VAL A 85 -7.50 8.19 1.22
N ASP A 86 -8.28 9.27 1.12
CA ASP A 86 -8.09 10.44 1.97
C ASP A 86 -8.34 10.13 3.45
N ASP A 87 -9.32 9.27 3.74
CA ASP A 87 -9.61 8.80 5.09
C ASP A 87 -8.44 7.99 5.65
N ASP A 88 -7.85 7.11 4.84
CA ASP A 88 -6.63 6.38 5.20
C ASP A 88 -5.47 7.34 5.53
N TRP A 89 -5.26 8.38 4.74
CA TRP A 89 -4.24 9.40 4.99
C TRP A 89 -4.50 10.20 6.27
N ARG A 90 -5.75 10.61 6.51
CA ARG A 90 -6.15 11.32 7.73
C ARG A 90 -5.95 10.45 8.97
N ARG A 91 -6.28 9.16 8.90
CA ARG A 91 -6.02 8.21 9.98
C ARG A 91 -4.53 8.08 10.26
N CYS A 92 -3.70 7.87 9.23
CA CYS A 92 -2.25 7.83 9.36
C CYS A 92 -1.69 9.09 10.04
N ALA A 93 -2.15 10.28 9.61
CA ALA A 93 -1.73 11.54 10.22
C ALA A 93 -2.15 11.65 11.69
N ALA A 94 -3.37 11.22 12.05
CA ALA A 94 -3.84 11.21 13.43
C ALA A 94 -3.02 10.28 14.34
N PHE A 95 -2.51 9.18 13.79
CA PHE A 95 -1.56 8.29 14.47
C PHE A 95 -0.11 8.79 14.44
N GLY A 96 0.18 9.95 13.86
CA GLY A 96 1.54 10.48 13.76
C GLY A 96 2.45 9.76 12.75
N VAL A 97 1.86 9.00 11.81
CA VAL A 97 2.61 8.33 10.73
C VAL A 97 3.09 9.37 9.72
N ASN A 98 4.41 9.50 9.57
CA ASN A 98 5.05 10.47 8.68
C ASN A 98 5.95 9.85 7.58
N ALA A 99 6.14 8.53 7.60
CA ALA A 99 6.92 7.80 6.61
C ALA A 99 6.37 6.39 6.42
N VAL A 100 6.70 5.77 5.28
CA VAL A 100 6.31 4.39 4.95
C VAL A 100 7.54 3.51 4.67
N PRO A 101 7.48 2.19 4.98
CA PRO A 101 6.41 1.56 5.76
C PRO A 101 6.46 1.97 7.24
N THR A 102 5.30 1.97 7.90
CA THR A 102 5.19 2.12 9.36
C THR A 102 4.24 1.05 9.89
N PHE A 103 4.62 0.42 10.99
CA PHE A 103 3.84 -0.61 11.67
C PHE A 103 3.32 -0.05 12.99
N LEU A 104 2.05 -0.32 13.30
CA LEU A 104 1.41 0.03 14.56
C LEU A 104 0.99 -1.25 15.28
N ALA A 105 1.44 -1.44 16.52
CA ALA A 105 1.04 -2.55 17.37
C ALA A 105 0.61 -2.02 18.74
N GLY A 106 -0.69 -2.08 19.04
CA GLY A 106 -1.27 -1.34 20.17
C GLY A 106 -1.04 0.16 19.99
N LYS A 107 -0.33 0.78 20.94
CA LYS A 107 0.09 2.19 20.88
C LYS A 107 1.51 2.41 20.33
N TYR A 108 2.23 1.34 20.00
CA TYR A 108 3.64 1.41 19.63
C TYR A 108 3.79 1.51 18.11
N LEU A 109 4.48 2.55 17.67
CA LEU A 109 4.82 2.78 16.26
C LEU A 109 6.25 2.35 15.98
N MET A 110 6.44 1.66 14.85
CA MET A 110 7.74 1.27 14.33
C MET A 110 7.86 1.72 12.88
N VAL A 111 8.75 2.68 12.63
CA VAL A 111 8.95 3.29 11.32
C VAL A 111 10.07 2.60 10.54
N GLY A 112 9.86 2.40 9.25
CA GLY A 112 10.83 1.85 8.31
C GLY A 112 10.68 0.35 8.07
N ALA A 113 11.36 -0.14 7.03
CA ALA A 113 11.46 -1.56 6.71
C ALA A 113 12.41 -2.25 7.69
N GLN A 114 11.92 -2.51 8.90
CA GLN A 114 12.70 -3.11 9.98
C GLN A 114 12.94 -4.62 9.74
N PRO A 115 14.05 -5.18 10.26
CA PRO A 115 14.29 -6.61 10.21
C PRO A 115 13.17 -7.40 10.90
N TYR A 116 12.93 -8.63 10.44
CA TYR A 116 11.93 -9.54 11.01
C TYR A 116 12.01 -9.64 12.54
N GLU A 117 13.22 -9.76 13.09
CA GLU A 117 13.43 -9.89 14.54
C GLU A 117 12.93 -8.68 15.33
N GLU A 118 13.02 -7.46 14.79
CA GLU A 118 12.52 -6.26 15.46
C GLU A 118 10.98 -6.20 15.43
N LEU A 119 10.38 -6.59 14.30
CA LEU A 119 8.92 -6.72 14.20
C LEU A 119 8.38 -7.79 15.17
N ARG A 120 9.07 -8.93 15.29
CA ARG A 120 8.73 -9.97 16.27
C ARG A 120 8.79 -9.44 17.70
N ARG A 121 9.87 -8.74 18.06
CA ARG A 121 10.02 -8.12 19.39
C ARG A 121 8.91 -7.11 19.69
N LEU A 122 8.51 -6.30 18.71
CA LEU A 122 7.40 -5.36 18.85
C LEU A 122 6.11 -6.08 19.25
N VAL A 123 5.76 -7.14 18.52
CA VAL A 123 4.55 -7.94 18.80
C VAL A 123 4.65 -8.61 20.18
N GLU A 124 5.78 -9.23 20.51
CA GLU A 124 5.99 -9.86 21.81
C GLU A 124 5.91 -8.88 22.98
N HIS A 125 6.42 -7.65 22.80
CA HIS A 125 6.34 -6.59 23.80
C HIS A 125 4.89 -6.17 24.05
N VAL A 126 4.11 -6.02 22.98
CA VAL A 126 2.68 -5.66 23.06
C VAL A 126 1.87 -6.74 23.75
N LEU A 127 2.12 -8.03 23.43
CA LEU A 127 1.42 -9.15 24.06
C LEU A 127 1.68 -9.29 25.57
N LYS A 128 2.85 -8.84 26.04
CA LYS A 128 3.23 -8.85 27.46
C LYS A 128 2.77 -7.59 28.21
N SER A 129 2.45 -6.52 27.48
CA SER A 129 1.98 -5.28 28.06
C SER A 129 0.47 -5.39 28.32
N PRO A 130 -0.03 -5.10 29.53
CA PRO A 130 -1.47 -5.06 29.76
C PRO A 130 -2.13 -4.04 28.82
N PRO A 131 -3.37 -4.28 28.34
CA PRO A 131 -4.09 -3.26 27.60
C PRO A 131 -4.23 -2.01 28.48
N GLU A 132 -3.98 -0.84 27.91
CA GLU A 132 -4.25 0.41 28.60
C GLU A 132 -5.74 0.48 28.97
N GLN A 133 -6.02 0.73 30.25
CA GLN A 133 -7.34 1.22 30.65
C GLN A 133 -7.51 2.57 29.97
N THR A 134 -8.46 2.64 29.03
CA THR A 134 -8.87 3.89 28.42
C THR A 134 -9.44 4.75 29.56
N ALA A 135 -8.75 5.84 29.90
CA ALA A 135 -9.31 6.86 30.76
C ALA A 135 -10.51 7.48 30.02
N GLU A 136 -11.65 7.47 30.71
CA GLU A 136 -12.97 7.95 30.33
C GLU A 136 -12.99 9.40 29.80
#